data_AF-A0A662P3G8-F1
#
_entry.id   AF-A0A662P3G8-F1
#
_cell.length_a   1.000
_cell.length_b   1.000
_cell.length_c   1.000
_cell.angle_alpha   90.00
_cell.angle_beta   90.00
_cell.angle_gamma   90.00
#
_symmetry.space_group_name_H-M   'P 1'
#
loop_
_entity.id
_entity.type
_entity.pdbx_description
1 polymer ?
#
loop_
_entity_poly.entity_id
_entity_poly.type
_entity_poly.pdbx_seq_one_letter_code
_entity_poly.pdbx_strand_id
1 'polypeptide(L)'
;MKEKYLELRELKEKAPRIFGIPTGTKLDEMFFKVELEGNKHVKKPLGGIPHLSVLNITGIPDTGKSLLAEQFAVNQAGLGYKVLFVTVENPANFLYTSMKSKSEAMGIDFSKVERNIVV
;
A
#
# COMPACT_ATOMS: atom_id res chain seq x y z
N MET A 1 -0.28 -28.29 15.97
CA MET A 1 -1.53 -27.50 15.87
C MET A 1 -2.61 -28.43 15.33
N LYS A 2 -3.79 -28.53 15.97
CA LYS A 2 -4.92 -29.25 15.36
C LYS A 2 -5.44 -28.40 14.20
N GLU A 3 -5.44 -28.93 12.99
CA GLU A 3 -6.06 -28.28 11.84
C GLU A 3 -7.56 -28.11 12.13
N LYS A 4 -7.99 -26.87 12.29
CA LYS A 4 -9.38 -26.51 12.54
C LYS A 4 -9.92 -25.95 11.22
N TYR A 5 -10.74 -26.72 10.53
CA TYR A 5 -11.58 -26.17 9.47
C TYR A 5 -12.68 -25.33 10.13
N LEU A 6 -13.00 -24.20 9.51
CA LEU A 6 -14.01 -23.26 9.98
C LEU A 6 -15.01 -23.04 8.86
N GLU A 7 -16.29 -23.01 9.20
CA GLU A 7 -17.33 -22.55 8.30
C GLU A 7 -17.25 -21.02 8.15
N LEU A 8 -17.57 -20.50 6.97
CA LEU A 8 -17.48 -19.06 6.68
C LEU A 8 -18.28 -18.19 7.67
N ARG A 9 -19.41 -18.68 8.17
CA ARG A 9 -20.22 -17.99 9.18
C ARG A 9 -19.50 -17.80 10.52
N GLU A 10 -18.60 -18.71 10.88
CA GLU A 10 -17.79 -18.64 12.11
C GLU A 10 -16.74 -17.52 12.05
N LEU A 11 -16.45 -17.00 10.85
CA LEU A 11 -15.50 -15.91 10.64
C LEU A 11 -16.15 -14.53 10.72
N LYS A 12 -17.49 -14.43 10.82
CA LYS A 12 -18.23 -13.16 10.77
C LYS A 12 -17.72 -12.14 11.79
N GLU A 13 -17.48 -12.58 13.02
CA GLU A 13 -17.00 -11.70 14.10
C GLU A 13 -15.53 -11.31 13.96
N LYS A 14 -14.76 -12.06 13.16
CA LYS A 14 -13.33 -11.82 12.89
C LYS A 14 -13.06 -11.14 11.56
N ALA A 15 -14.11 -10.88 10.76
CA ALA A 15 -13.97 -10.31 9.44
C ALA A 15 -13.39 -8.88 9.56
N PRO A 16 -12.19 -8.61 8.99
CA PRO A 16 -11.60 -7.28 9.06
C PRO A 16 -12.44 -6.28 8.27
N ARG A 17 -12.42 -5.02 8.69
CA ARG A 17 -13.01 -3.94 7.91
C ARG A 17 -12.18 -3.73 6.64
N ILE A 18 -12.86 -3.66 5.49
CA ILE A 18 -12.21 -3.33 4.22
C ILE A 18 -12.12 -1.81 4.10
N PHE A 19 -10.90 -1.31 3.97
CA PHE A 19 -10.60 0.09 3.68
C PHE A 19 -9.35 0.18 2.79
N GLY A 20 -9.17 1.33 2.15
CA GLY A 20 -8.04 1.60 1.27
C GLY A 20 -6.84 2.11 2.05
N ILE A 21 -5.66 1.57 1.73
CA ILE A 21 -4.38 2.11 2.13
C ILE A 21 -3.93 3.07 1.02
N PRO A 22 -3.90 4.39 1.28
CA PRO A 22 -3.64 5.38 0.24
C PRO A 22 -2.24 5.19 -0.33
N THR A 23 -2.14 5.28 -1.64
CA THR A 23 -0.89 5.10 -2.37
C THR A 23 -0.21 6.41 -2.70
N GLY A 24 -0.96 7.52 -2.67
CA GLY A 24 -0.49 8.81 -3.17
C GLY A 24 -0.41 8.84 -4.71
N THR A 25 -1.10 7.90 -5.38
CA THR A 25 -1.13 7.78 -6.84
C THR A 25 -2.56 7.56 -7.33
N LYS A 26 -2.77 7.56 -8.65
CA LYS A 26 -4.07 7.23 -9.27
C LYS A 26 -4.58 5.82 -8.96
N LEU A 27 -3.74 4.95 -8.39
CA LEU A 27 -4.16 3.62 -7.93
C LEU A 27 -5.24 3.69 -6.84
N ASP A 28 -5.36 4.83 -6.14
CA ASP A 28 -6.37 5.07 -5.11
C ASP A 28 -7.81 5.05 -5.65
N GLU A 29 -7.97 5.29 -6.96
CA GLU A 29 -9.25 5.32 -7.68
C GLU A 29 -9.62 3.96 -8.30
N MET A 30 -8.73 2.97 -8.25
CA MET A 30 -8.90 1.72 -9.01
C MET A 30 -9.61 0.61 -8.23
N PHE A 31 -9.61 0.67 -6.90
CA PHE A 31 -10.34 -0.27 -6.04
C PHE A 31 -11.66 0.35 -5.59
N PHE A 32 -12.68 -0.48 -5.35
CA PHE A 32 -14.02 0.00 -5.09
C PHE A 32 -14.67 -0.68 -3.89
N LYS A 33 -15.55 0.06 -3.22
CA LYS A 33 -16.50 -0.44 -2.22
C LYS A 33 -17.92 -0.07 -2.63
N VAL A 34 -18.89 -0.78 -2.07
CA VAL A 34 -20.31 -0.46 -2.20
C VAL A 34 -20.77 0.12 -0.88
N GLU A 35 -21.40 1.29 -0.95
CA GLU A 35 -22.05 1.93 0.20
C GLU A 35 -23.55 2.00 -0.02
N LEU A 36 -24.32 1.94 1.06
CA LEU A 36 -25.76 2.13 1.02
C LEU A 36 -26.07 3.62 1.25
N GLU A 37 -26.57 4.30 0.23
CA GLU A 37 -27.06 5.68 0.33
C GLU A 37 -28.58 5.68 0.20
N GLY A 38 -29.27 5.81 1.34
CA GLY A 38 -30.71 5.60 1.42
C GLY A 38 -31.09 4.15 1.07
N ASN A 39 -31.82 3.96 -0.02
CA ASN A 39 -32.21 2.64 -0.54
C ASN A 39 -31.37 2.18 -1.74
N LYS A 40 -30.30 2.89 -2.09
CA LYS A 40 -29.48 2.59 -3.28
C LYS A 40 -28.08 2.12 -2.89
N HIS A 41 -27.59 1.10 -3.58
CA HIS A 41 -26.21 0.66 -3.51
C HIS A 41 -25.38 1.50 -4.49
N VAL A 42 -24.41 2.25 -3.97
CA VAL A 42 -23.56 3.17 -4.74
C VAL A 42 -22.12 2.67 -4.72
N LYS A 43 -21.51 2.56 -5.90
CA LYS A 43 -20.10 2.23 -6.06
C LYS A 43 -19.26 3.47 -5.77
N LYS A 44 -18.30 3.35 -4.85
CA LYS A 44 -17.33 4.41 -4.53
C LYS A 44 -15.90 3.87 -4.57
N PRO A 45 -14.90 4.72 -4.89
CA PRO A 45 -13.50 4.35 -4.71
C PRO A 45 -13.22 3.92 -3.28
N LEU A 46 -12.36 2.93 -3.12
CA LEU A 46 -11.88 2.47 -1.82
C LEU A 46 -10.87 3.46 -1.21
N GLY A 47 -10.21 4.25 -2.06
CA GLY A 47 -9.22 5.25 -1.66
C GLY A 47 -7.82 4.66 -1.43
N GLY A 48 -7.48 3.56 -2.11
CA GLY A 48 -6.18 2.90 -1.95
C GLY A 48 -6.21 1.40 -2.17
N ILE A 49 -5.07 0.76 -1.89
CA ILE A 49 -4.89 -0.70 -1.92
C ILE A 49 -5.69 -1.31 -0.77
N PRO A 50 -6.47 -2.39 -0.97
CA PRO A 50 -7.24 -2.99 0.13
C PRO A 50 -6.37 -3.38 1.32
N HIS A 51 -6.77 -3.00 2.53
CA HIS A 51 -6.11 -3.41 3.76
C HIS A 51 -6.04 -4.95 3.89
N LEU A 52 -4.90 -5.47 4.36
CA LEU A 52 -4.58 -6.90 4.45
C LEU A 52 -4.53 -7.65 3.10
N SER A 53 -4.38 -6.92 1.99
CA SER A 53 -4.17 -7.55 0.68
C SER A 53 -2.70 -7.70 0.32
N VAL A 54 -2.44 -8.62 -0.59
CA VAL A 54 -1.16 -8.76 -1.30
C VAL A 54 -1.38 -8.26 -2.72
N LEU A 55 -0.61 -7.25 -3.13
CA LEU A 55 -0.68 -6.69 -4.48
C LEU A 55 0.55 -7.17 -5.29
N ASN A 56 0.29 -7.93 -6.35
CA ASN A 56 1.33 -8.34 -7.29
C ASN A 56 1.35 -7.38 -8.48
N ILE A 57 2.49 -6.71 -8.70
CA ILE A 57 2.69 -5.82 -9.85
C ILE A 57 3.66 -6.50 -10.81
N THR A 58 3.19 -6.85 -12.01
CA THR A 58 3.96 -7.55 -13.03
C THR A 58 4.07 -6.72 -14.31
N GLY A 59 5.17 -6.88 -15.05
CA GLY A 59 5.38 -6.19 -16.32
C GLY A 59 6.84 -6.23 -16.76
N ILE A 60 7.10 -5.92 -18.02
CA ILE A 60 8.46 -5.84 -18.57
C ILE A 60 9.32 -4.82 -17.80
N PRO A 61 10.65 -4.91 -17.84
CA PRO A 61 11.53 -3.88 -17.26
C PRO A 61 11.14 -2.46 -17.68
N ASP A 62 11.42 -1.48 -16.82
CA ASP A 62 11.17 -0.05 -17.06
C ASP A 62 9.69 0.39 -17.18
N THR A 63 8.72 -0.47 -16.83
CA THR A 63 7.29 -0.09 -16.75
C THR A 63 6.90 0.65 -15.46
N GLY A 64 7.85 0.95 -14.58
CA GLY A 64 7.59 1.70 -13.34
C GLY A 64 7.19 0.85 -12.12
N LYS A 65 7.46 -0.46 -12.12
CA LYS A 65 7.17 -1.34 -10.96
C LYS A 65 7.91 -0.91 -9.70
N SER A 66 9.23 -0.80 -9.77
CA SER A 66 10.08 -0.36 -8.65
C SER A 66 9.78 1.10 -8.30
N LEU A 67 9.50 1.95 -9.29
CA LEU A 67 9.05 3.32 -9.07
C LEU A 67 7.79 3.37 -8.20
N LEU A 68 6.75 2.61 -8.55
CA LEU A 68 5.50 2.55 -7.79
C LEU A 68 5.71 1.99 -6.37
N ALA A 69 6.49 0.92 -6.22
CA ALA A 69 6.78 0.33 -4.92
C ALA A 69 7.51 1.33 -3.99
N GLU A 70 8.48 2.05 -4.53
CA GLU A 70 9.22 3.07 -3.77
C GLU A 70 8.37 4.30 -3.46
N GLN A 71 7.55 4.79 -4.39
CA GLN A 71 6.62 5.88 -4.14
C GLN A 71 5.61 5.52 -3.05
N PHE A 72 5.06 4.29 -3.09
CA PHE A 72 4.19 3.79 -2.04
C PHE A 72 4.90 3.74 -0.69
N ALA A 73 6.13 3.24 -0.63
CA ALA A 73 6.94 3.20 0.59
C ALA A 73 7.18 4.60 1.16
N VAL A 74 7.57 5.57 0.31
CA VAL A 74 7.77 6.98 0.69
C VAL A 74 6.47 7.59 1.23
N ASN A 75 5.34 7.38 0.54
CA ASN A 75 4.04 7.89 0.98
C ASN A 75 3.68 7.38 2.38
N GLN A 76 3.75 6.05 2.57
CA GLN A 76 3.39 5.42 3.84
C GLN A 76 4.34 5.81 4.99
N ALA A 77 5.64 5.84 4.71
CA ALA A 77 6.64 6.27 5.68
C ALA A 77 6.48 7.75 6.07
N GLY A 78 6.14 8.61 5.10
CA GLY A 78 5.83 10.03 5.31
C GLY A 78 4.57 10.25 6.17
N LEU A 79 3.59 9.37 6.06
CA LEU A 79 2.39 9.33 6.92
C LEU A 79 2.66 8.75 8.33
N GLY A 80 3.88 8.28 8.59
CA GLY A 80 4.30 7.79 9.91
C GLY A 80 4.30 6.27 10.08
N TYR A 81 3.97 5.49 9.04
CA TYR A 81 3.96 4.03 9.13
C TYR A 81 5.36 3.45 9.00
N LYS A 82 5.65 2.39 9.77
CA LYS A 82 6.86 1.58 9.54
C LYS A 82 6.70 0.74 8.27
N VAL A 83 7.71 0.80 7.41
CA VAL A 83 7.75 0.08 6.13
C VAL A 83 9.00 -0.79 6.09
N LEU A 84 8.83 -2.09 5.87
CA LEU A 84 9.93 -2.98 5.50
C LEU A 84 10.03 -3.01 3.98
N PHE A 85 11.16 -2.57 3.44
CA PHE A 85 11.42 -2.50 2.01
C PHE A 85 12.50 -3.51 1.62
N VAL A 86 12.08 -4.67 1.11
CA VAL A 86 13.00 -5.72 0.67
C VAL A 86 13.34 -5.52 -0.81
N THR A 87 14.62 -5.39 -1.12
CA THR A 87 15.13 -5.22 -2.50
C THR A 87 16.18 -6.27 -2.84
N VAL A 88 16.16 -6.77 -4.08
CA VAL A 88 17.15 -7.73 -4.62
C VAL A 88 17.91 -7.19 -5.83
N GLU A 89 17.51 -6.02 -6.37
CA GLU A 89 18.10 -5.43 -7.58
C GLU A 89 19.04 -4.27 -7.26
N ASN A 90 18.58 -3.33 -6.42
CA ASN A 90 19.33 -2.11 -6.11
C ASN A 90 20.11 -2.24 -4.79
N PRO A 91 21.42 -1.92 -4.77
CA PRO A 91 22.18 -1.79 -3.53
C PRO A 91 21.58 -0.71 -2.61
N ALA A 92 21.63 -0.94 -1.29
CA ALA A 92 20.94 -0.13 -0.29
C ALA A 92 21.34 1.36 -0.31
N ASN A 93 22.57 1.68 -0.68
CA ASN A 93 23.04 3.07 -0.81
C ASN A 93 22.34 3.84 -1.93
N PHE A 94 21.98 3.19 -3.05
CA PHE A 94 21.21 3.82 -4.12
C PHE A 94 19.74 4.03 -3.72
N LEU A 95 19.22 3.17 -2.85
CA LEU A 95 17.86 3.29 -2.33
C LEU A 95 17.69 4.58 -1.53
N TYR A 96 18.67 4.97 -0.70
CA TYR A 96 18.64 6.22 0.06
C TYR A 96 18.44 7.44 -0.86
N THR A 97 19.28 7.57 -1.89
CA THR A 97 19.20 8.69 -2.85
C THR A 97 17.89 8.69 -3.62
N SER A 98 17.41 7.50 -4.03
CA SER A 98 16.13 7.35 -4.72
C SER A 98 14.95 7.78 -3.84
N MET A 99 14.90 7.34 -2.59
CA MET A 99 13.85 7.69 -1.63
C MET A 99 13.87 9.19 -1.28
N LYS A 100 15.06 9.79 -1.16
CA LYS A 100 15.21 11.23 -0.93
C LYS A 100 14.64 12.03 -2.10
N SER A 101 15.05 11.70 -3.33
CA SER A 101 14.58 12.38 -4.54
C SER A 101 13.05 12.26 -4.70
N LYS A 102 12.48 11.08 -4.40
CA LYS A 102 11.03 10.87 -4.42
C LYS A 102 10.30 11.67 -3.35
N SER A 103 10.86 11.76 -2.15
CA SER A 103 10.31 12.57 -1.07
C SER A 103 10.24 14.04 -1.45
N GLU A 104 11.31 14.57 -2.07
CA GLU A 104 11.35 15.95 -2.60
C GLU A 104 10.28 16.15 -3.69
N ALA A 105 10.19 15.23 -4.66
CA ALA A 105 9.21 15.31 -5.74
C ALA A 105 7.75 15.23 -5.25
N MET A 106 7.51 14.53 -4.13
CA MET A 106 6.18 14.34 -3.53
C MET A 106 5.86 15.36 -2.43
N GLY A 107 6.79 16.26 -2.09
CA GLY A 107 6.61 17.23 -1.00
C GLY A 107 6.54 16.59 0.40
N ILE A 108 7.20 15.45 0.59
CA ILE A 108 7.22 14.68 1.84
C ILE A 108 8.51 14.97 2.61
N ASP A 109 8.39 15.18 3.93
CA ASP A 109 9.53 15.34 4.84
C ASP A 109 10.35 14.04 4.88
N PHE A 110 11.51 14.09 4.22
CA PHE A 110 12.42 12.95 4.12
C PHE A 110 12.90 12.43 5.49
N SER A 111 12.96 13.28 6.53
CA SER A 111 13.39 12.84 7.86
C SER A 111 12.41 11.86 8.50
N LYS A 112 11.13 11.87 8.10
CA LYS A 112 10.14 10.87 8.49
C LYS A 112 10.36 9.57 7.73
N VAL A 113 10.62 9.69 6.43
CA VAL A 113 10.86 8.54 5.54
C VAL A 113 12.08 7.75 6.02
N GLU A 114 13.20 8.43 6.25
CA GLU A 114 14.46 7.84 6.74
C GLU A 114 14.25 7.06 8.05
N ARG A 115 13.46 7.59 8.98
CA ARG A 115 13.21 6.96 10.28
C ARG A 115 12.21 5.80 10.23
N ASN A 116 11.43 5.70 9.17
CA ASN A 116 10.29 4.78 9.08
C ASN A 116 10.50 3.64 8.07
N ILE A 117 11.46 3.75 7.16
CA ILE A 117 11.82 2.66 6.26
C ILE A 117 12.96 1.83 6.86
N VAL A 118 12.75 0.51 6.90
CA VAL A 118 13.78 -0.50 7.19
C VAL A 118 14.03 -1.26 5.90
N VAL A 119 15.30 -1.46 5.55
CA VAL A 119 15.73 -2.10 4.30
C VAL A 119 16.42 -3.42 4.62
#